data_AF-A0A947LZX1-F1
#
_entry.id   AF-A0A947LZX1-F1
#
_cell.length_a   1.000
_cell.length_b   1.000
_cell.length_c   1.000
_cell.angle_alpha   90.00
_cell.angle_beta   90.00
_cell.angle_gamma   90.00
#
_symmetry.space_group_name_H-M   'P 1'
#
loop_
_entity.id
_entity.type
_entity.pdbx_description
1 polymer ?
#
loop_
_entity_poly.entity_id
_entity_poly.type
_entity_poly.pdbx_seq_one_letter_code
_entity_poly.pdbx_strand_id
1 'polypeptide(L)' 'MTLKVFITAGEVSGDMLGARLMSALRTAHSDIEFSGVGGA' A
#
# COMPACT_ATOMS: atom_id res chain seq x y z
N MET A 1 14.60 1.88 11.94
CA MET A 1 14.65 1.86 10.46
C MET A 1 13.21 1.85 9.98
N THR A 2 12.84 2.78 9.11
CA THR A 2 11.51 2.94 8.52
C THR A 2 11.27 1.85 7.48
N LEU A 3 10.13 1.17 7.55
CA LEU A 3 9.75 0.16 6.55
C LEU A 3 9.26 0.87 5.29
N LYS A 4 9.83 0.56 4.12
CA LYS A 4 9.44 1.16 2.83
C LYS A 4 8.83 0.09 1.93
N VAL A 5 7.60 0.32 1.47
CA VAL A 5 6.84 -0.65 0.67
C VAL A 5 6.39 -0.02 -0.64
N PHE A 6 6.68 -0.69 -1.77
CA PHE A 6 6.18 -0.31 -3.08
C PHE A 6 4.98 -1.18 -3.47
N ILE A 7 3.86 -0.58 -3.88
CA ILE A 7 2.65 -1.29 -4.30
C ILE A 7 2.34 -0.94 -5.76
N THR A 8 2.06 -1.95 -6.59
CA THR A 8 1.62 -1.77 -7.97
C THR A 8 0.30 -2.51 -8.18
N ALA A 9 -0.67 -1.84 -8.79
CA ALA A 9 -1.96 -2.40 -9.18
C ALA A 9 -2.20 -2.11 -10.67
N GLY A 10 -2.69 -3.11 -11.42
CA GLY A 10 -3.00 -2.99 -12.85
C GLY A 10 -4.48 -2.77 -13.15
N GLU A 11 -5.34 -2.86 -12.13
CA GLU A 11 -6.80 -2.78 -12.24
C GLU A 11 -7.37 -2.14 -10.97
N VAL A 12 -8.55 -1.52 -11.07
CA VAL A 12 -9.27 -0.89 -9.94
C VAL A 12 -9.46 -1.85 -8.74
N SER A 13 -9.68 -3.13 -9.02
CA SER A 13 -9.78 -4.18 -7.98
C SER A 13 -8.50 -4.27 -7.14
N GLY A 14 -7.34 -4.11 -7.78
CA GLY A 14 -6.03 -4.08 -7.14
C GLY A 14 -5.83 -2.87 -6.25
N ASP A 15 -6.35 -1.70 -6.61
CA ASP A 15 -6.30 -0.50 -5.76
C ASP A 15 -7.09 -0.67 -4.47
N MET A 16 -8.29 -1.29 -4.57
CA MET A 16 -9.09 -1.59 -3.39
C MET A 16 -8.36 -2.53 -2.43
N LEU A 17 -7.70 -3.58 -2.96
CA LEU A 17 -6.90 -4.50 -2.16
C LEU A 17 -5.67 -3.79 -1.57
N GLY A 18 -4.98 -2.98 -2.37
CA GLY A 18 -3.83 -2.19 -1.95
C GLY A 18 -4.17 -1.22 -0.82
N ALA A 19 -5.29 -0.49 -0.92
CA ALA A 19 -5.75 0.42 0.11
C ALA A 19 -6.02 -0.30 1.46
N ARG A 20 -6.67 -1.47 1.41
CA ARG A 20 -6.91 -2.29 2.61
C ARG A 20 -5.61 -2.79 3.24
N LEU A 21 -4.66 -3.23 2.42
CA LEU A 21 -3.33 -3.65 2.88
C LEU A 21 -2.58 -2.49 3.53
N MET A 22 -2.54 -1.32 2.88
CA MET A 22 -1.89 -0.13 3.42
C MET A 22 -2.49 0.27 4.78
N SER A 23 -3.82 0.18 4.93
CA SER A 23 -4.50 0.46 6.19
C SER A 23 -4.08 -0.51 7.30
N ALA A 24 -4.03 -1.81 7.01
CA ALA A 24 -3.64 -2.82 7.99
C ALA A 24 -2.17 -2.67 8.41
N LEU A 25 -1.28 -2.39 7.44
CA LEU A 25 0.14 -2.22 7.70
C LEU A 25 0.46 -0.97 8.54
N ARG A 26 -0.28 0.13 8.38
CA ARG A 26 -0.13 1.32 9.23
C ARG A 26 -0.42 1.03 10.71
N THR A 27 -1.30 0.08 11.00
CA THR A 27 -1.59 -0.35 12.38
C THR A 27 -0.41 -1.11 13.00
N ALA A 28 0.27 -1.95 12.21
CA ALA A 28 1.40 -2.74 12.68
C ALA A 28 2.73 -1.96 12.68
N HIS A 29 2.88 -1.01 11.76
CA HIS A 29 4.08 -0.22 11.55
C HIS A 29 3.70 1.26 11.38
N SER A 30 3.79 2.03 12.48
CA SER A 30 3.39 3.44 12.48
C SER A 30 4.29 4.34 11.63
N ASP A 31 5.55 3.95 11.43
CA ASP A 31 6.55 4.67 10.62
C ASP A 31 6.80 3.94 9.29
N ILE A 32 5.73 3.58 8.59
CA ILE A 32 5.80 2.94 7.27
C ILE A 32 5.63 3.97 6.15
N GLU A 33 6.45 3.86 5.11
CA GLU A 33 6.35 4.69 3.91
C GLU A 33 5.87 3.85 2.71
N PHE A 34 4.94 4.40 1.94
CA PHE A 34 4.41 3.77 0.73
C PHE A 34 4.78 4.57 -0.52
N SER A 35 5.00 3.86 -1.63
CA SER A 35 5.10 4.42 -2.98
C SER A 35 4.46 3.44 -3.96
N GLY A 36 4.05 3.87 -5.14
CA GLY A 36 3.35 2.94 -6.02
C GLY A 36 2.73 3.52 -7.28
N VAL A 37 2.10 2.61 -8.04
CA VAL A 37 1.28 2.89 -9.22
C VAL A 37 -0.07 2.21 -9.02
N GLY A 38 -1.16 2.97 -9.17
CA GLY A 38 -2.52 2.44 -9.09
C GLY A 38 -3.05 1.94 -10.43
N GLY A 39 -4.10 1.13 -10.37
CA GLY A 39 -4.89 0.75 -11.53
C GLY A 39 -5.67 1.96 -12.05
N ALA A 40 -5.61 2.19 -13.36
CA ALA A 40 -6.40 3.23 -14.01
C ALA A 40 -7.90 2.92 -14.00
#